data_AF-A0A1J3GJV9-F1
#
_entry.id   AF-A0A1J3GJV9-F1
#
_cell.length_a   1.000
_cell.length_b   1.000
_cell.length_c   1.000
_cell.angle_alpha   90.00
_cell.angle_beta   90.00
_cell.angle_gamma   90.00
#
_symmetry.space_group_name_H-M   'P 1'
#
loop_
_entity.id
_entity.type
_entity.pdbx_description
1 polymer ?
#
loop_
_entity_poly.entity_id
_entity_poly.type
_entity_poly.pdbx_seq_one_letter_code
_entity_poly.pdbx_strand_id
1 'polypeptide(L)'
;VTSKSIAVSIITQVCLVSCVLSQQQETEFLHHGFFEANLLKYGSAKILPSGILELTNSSRRQMGQAFHGFPIPFNNPNASNPLSFSTSFVFSIDAPGHGLTFMISPSMDFTRAMPSQFLGLFNTSNNGNSTNRILAVEFDTVKSNEFLDID
;
A
#
# COMPACT_ATOMS: atom_id res chain seq x y z
N VAL A 1 2.90 -77.42 14.44
CA VAL A 1 3.08 -76.00 14.82
C VAL A 1 2.26 -75.16 13.85
N THR A 2 1.13 -74.61 14.29
CA THR A 2 0.20 -73.85 13.45
C THR A 2 0.68 -72.40 13.34
N SER A 3 1.08 -71.97 12.15
CA SER A 3 1.45 -70.57 11.89
C SER A 3 0.18 -69.73 11.74
N LYS A 4 -0.02 -68.77 12.64
CA LYS A 4 -1.06 -67.74 12.51
C LYS A 4 -0.45 -66.54 11.79
N SER A 5 -0.99 -66.21 10.61
CA SER A 5 -0.60 -65.00 9.89
C SER A 5 -1.35 -63.80 10.44
N ILE A 6 -0.63 -62.71 10.71
CA ILE A 6 -1.19 -61.42 11.13
C ILE A 6 -1.36 -60.55 9.88
N ALA A 7 -2.59 -60.18 9.55
CA ALA A 7 -2.86 -59.20 8.52
C ALA A 7 -2.72 -57.79 9.10
N VAL A 8 -1.80 -56.99 8.56
CA VAL A 8 -1.64 -55.57 8.90
C VAL A 8 -2.36 -54.77 7.83
N SER A 9 -3.43 -54.07 8.22
CA SER A 9 -4.16 -53.17 7.32
C SER A 9 -3.64 -51.75 7.51
N ILE A 10 -3.07 -51.16 6.46
CA ILE A 10 -2.61 -49.77 6.44
C ILE A 10 -3.72 -48.92 5.84
N ILE A 11 -4.35 -48.09 6.67
CA ILE A 11 -5.36 -47.13 6.22
C ILE A 11 -4.63 -45.82 5.86
N THR A 12 -4.47 -45.56 4.56
CA THR A 12 -3.99 -44.27 4.06
C THR A 12 -5.15 -43.27 4.00
N GLN A 13 -5.17 -42.31 4.91
CA GLN A 13 -6.13 -41.22 4.89
C GLN A 13 -5.65 -40.14 3.92
N VAL A 14 -6.32 -40.07 2.75
CA VAL A 14 -6.12 -38.99 1.78
C VAL A 14 -6.86 -37.76 2.29
N CYS A 15 -6.14 -36.82 2.90
CA CYS A 15 -6.66 -35.47 3.14
C CYS A 15 -6.76 -34.74 1.80
N LEU A 16 -7.96 -34.72 1.21
CA LEU A 16 -8.28 -33.77 0.15
C LEU A 16 -8.34 -32.39 0.79
N VAL A 17 -7.20 -31.69 0.81
CA VAL A 17 -7.18 -30.25 1.05
C VAL A 17 -7.86 -29.62 -0.15
N SER A 18 -9.15 -29.30 -0.02
CA SER A 18 -9.87 -28.46 -0.96
C SER A 18 -9.29 -27.05 -0.90
N CYS A 19 -8.16 -26.85 -1.58
CA CYS A 19 -7.69 -25.51 -1.92
C CYS A 19 -8.73 -24.92 -2.88
N VAL A 20 -9.65 -24.14 -2.34
CA VAL A 20 -10.48 -23.26 -3.15
C VAL A 20 -9.52 -22.23 -3.74
N LEU A 21 -9.07 -22.45 -4.97
CA LEU A 21 -8.34 -21.45 -5.73
C LEU A 21 -9.33 -20.30 -5.98
N SER A 22 -9.26 -19.26 -5.15
CA SER A 22 -9.89 -17.99 -5.48
C SER A 22 -9.21 -17.50 -6.75
N GLN A 23 -9.94 -17.45 -7.87
CA GLN A 23 -9.48 -16.84 -9.12
C GLN A 23 -9.49 -15.31 -9.01
N GLN A 24 -8.86 -14.78 -7.95
CA GLN A 24 -8.57 -13.37 -7.89
C GLN A 24 -7.23 -13.18 -8.60
N GLN A 25 -7.23 -12.41 -9.68
CA GLN A 25 -6.00 -12.03 -10.35
C GLN A 25 -5.20 -11.17 -9.37
N GLU A 26 -4.27 -11.82 -8.67
CA GLU A 26 -3.45 -11.19 -7.65
C GLU A 26 -2.47 -10.24 -8.33
N THR A 27 -2.57 -8.95 -8.00
CA THR A 27 -1.61 -7.95 -8.46
C THR A 27 -0.51 -7.89 -7.43
N GLU A 28 0.60 -8.58 -7.70
CA GLU A 28 1.79 -8.59 -6.86
C GLU A 28 2.91 -7.78 -7.53
N PHE A 29 3.61 -6.97 -6.73
CA PHE A 29 4.83 -6.30 -7.16
C PHE A 29 5.79 -6.14 -5.98
N LEU A 30 7.08 -6.23 -6.28
CA LEU A 30 8.18 -6.12 -5.32
C LEU A 30 9.27 -5.22 -5.89
N HIS A 31 9.72 -4.26 -5.08
CA HIS A 31 10.81 -3.35 -5.44
C HIS A 31 11.88 -3.38 -4.36
N HIS A 32 13.02 -4.03 -4.65
CA HIS A 32 14.23 -3.92 -3.81
C HIS A 32 14.97 -2.59 -4.01
N GLY A 33 14.62 -1.88 -5.07
CA GLY A 33 15.09 -0.55 -5.45
C GLY A 33 14.20 -0.03 -6.59
N PHE A 34 14.33 1.25 -6.92
CA PHE A 34 13.33 1.93 -7.75
C PHE A 34 13.77 2.25 -9.18
N PHE A 35 15.00 1.94 -9.60
CA PHE A 35 15.50 2.30 -10.95
C PHE A 35 14.62 1.82 -12.10
N GLU A 36 14.19 0.57 -12.05
CA GLU A 36 13.32 -0.05 -13.05
C GLU A 36 11.87 -0.14 -12.58
N ALA A 37 11.54 0.49 -11.44
CA ALA A 37 10.19 0.48 -10.93
C ALA A 37 9.30 1.31 -11.84
N ASN A 38 8.20 0.71 -12.29
CA ASN A 38 7.17 1.41 -13.05
C ASN A 38 6.37 2.32 -12.10
N LEU A 39 6.90 3.51 -11.85
CA LEU A 39 6.30 4.52 -10.97
C LEU A 39 6.04 5.83 -11.70
N LEU A 40 4.83 6.34 -11.53
CA LEU A 40 4.46 7.70 -11.90
C LEU A 40 4.77 8.62 -10.74
N LYS A 41 5.68 9.59 -10.95
CA LYS A 41 6.18 10.50 -9.91
C LYS A 41 5.65 11.90 -10.15
N TYR A 42 5.24 12.55 -9.07
CA TYR A 42 4.68 13.92 -9.09
C TYR A 42 5.31 14.78 -7.99
N GLY A 43 5.24 16.10 -8.15
CA GLY A 43 5.81 17.05 -7.20
C GLY A 43 7.33 16.92 -7.13
N SER A 44 7.86 16.85 -5.92
CA SER A 44 9.31 16.70 -5.68
C SER A 44 9.83 15.27 -5.83
N ALA A 45 8.97 14.27 -6.06
CA ALA A 45 9.38 12.87 -6.05
C ALA A 45 10.34 12.53 -7.19
N LYS A 46 11.45 11.88 -6.85
CA LYS A 46 12.47 11.42 -7.81
C LYS A 46 13.16 10.15 -7.32
N ILE A 47 13.83 9.46 -8.23
CA ILE A 47 14.71 8.34 -7.90
C ILE A 47 16.13 8.86 -7.91
N LEU A 48 16.86 8.65 -6.81
CA LEU A 48 18.26 9.04 -6.68
C LEU A 48 19.17 8.08 -7.47
N PRO A 49 20.42 8.49 -7.79
CA PRO A 49 21.43 7.59 -8.38
C PRO A 49 21.81 6.39 -7.50
N SER A 50 21.30 6.30 -6.27
CA SER A 50 21.41 5.12 -5.40
C SER A 50 20.27 4.12 -5.60
N GLY A 51 19.22 4.48 -6.35
CA GLY A 51 18.02 3.66 -6.54
C GLY A 51 16.94 3.86 -5.48
N ILE A 52 17.13 4.81 -4.56
CA ILE A 52 16.15 5.17 -3.53
C ILE A 52 15.11 6.12 -4.11
N LEU A 53 13.83 5.89 -3.79
CA LEU A 53 12.75 6.83 -4.05
C LEU A 53 12.76 7.92 -2.97
N GLU A 54 13.14 9.14 -3.37
CA GLU A 54 13.05 10.34 -2.53
C GLU A 54 11.73 11.06 -2.86
N LEU A 55 10.78 11.10 -1.92
CA LEU A 55 9.54 11.85 -2.10
C LEU A 55 9.75 13.35 -1.88
N THR A 56 10.47 13.71 -0.82
CA THR A 56 10.76 15.10 -0.43
C THR A 56 12.22 15.22 0.03
N ASN A 57 12.73 16.45 0.05
CA ASN A 57 14.03 16.77 0.63
C ASN A 57 13.90 17.86 1.72
N SER A 58 15.03 18.37 2.20
CA SER A 58 15.08 19.37 3.28
C SER A 58 14.55 20.76 2.90
N SER A 59 14.06 20.95 1.67
CA SER A 59 13.44 22.20 1.25
C SER A 59 12.08 22.39 1.94
N ARG A 60 11.72 23.65 2.20
CA ARG A 60 10.49 23.96 2.92
C ARG A 60 9.25 23.71 2.08
N ARG A 61 8.21 23.17 2.72
CA ARG A 61 6.84 23.03 2.17
C ARG A 61 6.79 22.28 0.83
N GLN A 62 7.54 21.19 0.72
CA GLN A 62 7.47 20.30 -0.43
C GLN A 62 6.42 19.20 -0.23
N MET A 63 5.93 18.68 -1.36
CA MET A 63 5.22 17.42 -1.43
C MET A 63 5.69 16.67 -2.68
N GLY A 64 5.86 15.37 -2.55
CA GLY A 64 6.13 14.48 -3.66
C GLY A 64 5.32 13.21 -3.50
N GLN A 65 4.89 12.67 -4.63
CA GLN A 65 4.03 11.49 -4.68
C GLN A 65 4.57 10.51 -5.71
N ALA A 66 4.42 9.22 -5.43
CA ALA A 66 4.72 8.16 -6.36
C ALA A 66 3.58 7.16 -6.40
N PHE A 67 3.08 6.87 -7.60
CA PHE A 67 2.02 5.92 -7.85
C PHE A 67 2.54 4.72 -8.63
N HIS A 68 1.96 3.55 -8.37
CA HIS A 68 2.17 2.39 -9.24
C HIS A 68 1.74 2.73 -10.67
N GLY A 69 2.53 2.33 -11.66
CA GLY A 69 2.35 2.77 -13.05
C GLY A 69 1.10 2.24 -13.74
N PHE A 70 0.41 1.27 -13.13
CA PHE A 70 -0.88 0.78 -13.61
C PHE A 70 -1.93 0.84 -12.50
N PRO A 71 -3.21 1.12 -12.81
CA PRO A 71 -4.28 1.03 -11.84
C PRO A 71 -4.44 -0.41 -11.31
N ILE A 72 -4.58 -0.54 -9.99
CA ILE A 72 -4.91 -1.83 -9.35
C ILE A 72 -6.45 -1.97 -9.36
N PRO A 73 -7.02 -3.07 -9.88
CA PRO A 73 -8.46 -3.25 -9.93
C PRO A 73 -9.03 -3.53 -8.52
N PHE A 74 -9.65 -2.53 -7.90
CA PHE A 74 -10.27 -2.69 -6.58
C PHE A 74 -11.72 -3.19 -6.61
N ASN A 75 -12.38 -3.10 -7.76
CA ASN A 75 -13.76 -3.51 -7.94
C ASN A 75 -13.84 -4.63 -8.98
N ASN A 76 -14.24 -5.82 -8.55
CA ASN A 76 -14.73 -6.85 -9.45
C ASN A 76 -16.24 -7.00 -9.16
N PRO A 77 -17.13 -6.51 -10.06
CA PRO A 77 -18.57 -6.58 -9.84
C PRO A 77 -19.10 -8.02 -9.79
N ASN A 78 -18.30 -9.01 -10.21
CA ASN A 78 -18.63 -10.43 -10.14
C ASN A 78 -18.00 -11.13 -8.91
N ALA A 79 -17.22 -10.42 -8.09
CA ALA A 79 -16.64 -10.98 -6.88
C ALA A 79 -17.65 -10.91 -5.73
N SER A 80 -17.89 -12.06 -5.08
CA SER A 80 -18.74 -12.15 -3.90
C SER A 80 -18.05 -11.65 -2.62
N ASN A 81 -16.73 -11.46 -2.64
CA ASN A 81 -15.92 -11.12 -1.48
C ASN A 81 -15.26 -9.74 -1.64
N PRO A 82 -15.12 -8.96 -0.55
CA PRO A 82 -14.36 -7.72 -0.57
C PRO A 82 -12.88 -7.98 -0.88
N LEU A 83 -12.23 -7.03 -1.57
CA LEU A 83 -10.80 -7.08 -1.86
C LEU A 83 -10.00 -7.09 -0.55
N SER A 84 -9.02 -7.99 -0.47
CA SER A 84 -7.98 -7.96 0.56
C SER A 84 -6.65 -7.56 -0.08
N PHE A 85 -5.82 -6.82 0.64
CA PHE A 85 -4.48 -6.45 0.20
C PHE A 85 -3.50 -6.51 1.37
N SER A 86 -2.22 -6.67 1.05
CA SER A 86 -1.11 -6.53 1.99
C SER A 86 -0.05 -5.66 1.34
N THR A 87 0.65 -4.87 2.15
CA THR A 87 1.78 -4.05 1.70
C THR A 87 2.85 -4.04 2.79
N SER A 88 4.11 -4.02 2.36
CA SER A 88 5.26 -3.86 3.23
C SER A 88 6.28 -2.98 2.54
N PHE A 89 6.79 -1.99 3.27
CA PHE A 89 7.79 -1.07 2.78
C PHE A 89 8.69 -0.61 3.92
N VAL A 90 9.89 -0.17 3.55
CA VAL A 90 10.86 0.45 4.46
C VAL A 90 11.05 1.89 4.00
N PHE A 91 11.05 2.81 4.94
CA PHE A 91 11.26 4.23 4.69
C PHE A 91 12.14 4.85 5.77
N SER A 92 12.71 6.01 5.48
CA SER A 92 13.43 6.85 6.44
C SER A 92 12.89 8.27 6.40
N ILE A 93 12.86 8.94 7.56
CA ILE A 93 12.54 10.36 7.70
C ILE A 93 13.77 11.03 8.32
N ASP A 94 14.58 11.66 7.47
CA ASP A 94 15.92 12.14 7.84
C ASP A 94 15.95 13.65 8.22
N ALA A 95 14.80 14.33 8.19
CA ALA A 95 14.66 15.73 8.54
C ALA A 95 13.28 16.03 9.16
N PRO A 96 13.15 17.11 9.95
CA PRO A 96 11.85 17.58 10.39
C PRO A 96 10.92 17.84 9.18
N GLY A 97 9.93 16.98 9.02
CA GLY A 97 8.90 17.02 8.00
C GLY A 97 7.53 16.81 8.64
N HIS A 98 6.45 16.84 7.86
CA HIS A 98 5.11 16.58 8.41
C HIS A 98 4.77 15.10 8.40
N GLY A 99 5.29 14.33 7.44
CA GLY A 99 5.10 12.88 7.47
C GLY A 99 5.16 12.22 6.10
N LEU A 100 4.70 10.97 6.08
CA LEU A 100 4.56 10.11 4.92
C LEU A 100 3.15 9.51 4.89
N THR A 101 2.58 9.30 3.70
CA THR A 101 1.32 8.58 3.53
C THR A 101 1.47 7.42 2.55
N PHE A 102 0.96 6.25 2.95
CA PHE A 102 0.56 5.21 2.01
C PHE A 102 -0.91 5.43 1.69
N MET A 103 -1.29 5.49 0.41
CA MET A 103 -2.68 5.75 0.05
C MET A 103 -3.18 4.89 -1.11
N ILE A 104 -4.49 4.68 -1.11
CA ILE A 104 -5.28 4.10 -2.18
C ILE A 104 -6.31 5.17 -2.59
N SER A 105 -6.32 5.53 -3.87
CA SER A 105 -7.17 6.58 -4.41
C SER A 105 -7.70 6.18 -5.79
N PRO A 106 -8.94 6.55 -6.15
CA PRO A 106 -9.48 6.35 -7.49
C PRO A 106 -8.86 7.28 -8.54
N SER A 107 -8.05 8.27 -8.12
CA SER A 107 -7.42 9.27 -8.99
C SER A 107 -5.98 9.52 -8.56
N MET A 108 -5.14 9.90 -9.52
CA MET A 108 -3.78 10.40 -9.29
C MET A 108 -3.70 11.94 -9.37
N ASP A 109 -4.83 12.63 -9.57
CA ASP A 109 -4.88 14.09 -9.60
C ASP A 109 -4.94 14.67 -8.18
N PHE A 110 -3.76 15.07 -7.70
CA PHE A 110 -3.56 15.80 -6.45
C PHE A 110 -3.00 17.21 -6.69
N THR A 111 -3.25 17.79 -7.87
CA THR A 111 -2.73 19.13 -8.23
C THR A 111 -3.17 20.23 -7.28
N ARG A 112 -4.31 20.05 -6.60
CA ARG A 112 -4.85 20.99 -5.61
C ARG A 112 -4.52 20.61 -4.17
N ALA A 113 -3.77 19.54 -3.94
CA ALA A 113 -3.38 19.15 -2.60
C ALA A 113 -2.33 20.12 -2.04
N MET A 114 -2.30 20.27 -0.73
CA MET A 114 -1.38 21.13 -0.01
C MET A 114 -0.32 20.29 0.70
N PRO A 115 0.92 20.81 0.84
CA PRO A 115 1.95 20.20 1.67
C PRO A 115 1.58 20.38 3.15
N SER A 116 2.54 20.11 4.03
CA SER A 116 2.39 20.28 5.47
C SER A 116 1.36 19.33 6.09
N GLN A 117 0.46 19.83 6.95
CA GLN A 117 -0.49 19.00 7.70
C GLN A 117 -1.46 18.23 6.80
N PHE A 118 -1.65 18.66 5.55
CA PHE A 118 -2.51 17.96 4.60
C PHE A 118 -1.83 16.76 3.92
N LEU A 119 -0.55 16.51 4.23
CA LEU A 119 0.26 15.37 3.76
C LEU A 119 0.21 15.12 2.24
N GLY A 120 -0.05 16.17 1.44
CA GLY A 120 -0.18 16.06 -0.01
C GLY A 120 -1.45 15.35 -0.48
N LEU A 121 -2.45 15.17 0.38
CA LEU A 121 -3.71 14.48 0.06
C LEU A 121 -4.87 15.44 -0.17
N PHE A 122 -4.94 16.50 0.63
CA PHE A 122 -6.10 17.38 0.71
C PHE A 122 -5.69 18.85 0.67
N ASN A 123 -6.69 19.72 0.70
CA ASN A 123 -6.56 21.14 0.97
C ASN A 123 -7.67 21.58 1.92
N THR A 124 -7.66 22.86 2.28
CA THR A 124 -8.64 23.46 3.20
C THR A 124 -10.10 23.32 2.75
N SER A 125 -10.36 23.14 1.45
CA SER A 125 -11.72 23.07 0.89
C SER A 125 -12.27 21.64 0.72
N ASN A 126 -11.40 20.63 0.65
CA ASN A 126 -11.81 19.24 0.42
C ASN A 126 -11.39 18.27 1.53
N ASN A 127 -10.73 18.73 2.59
CA ASN A 127 -10.44 17.89 3.74
C ASN A 127 -11.74 17.41 4.41
N GLY A 128 -11.84 16.11 4.68
CA GLY A 128 -13.06 15.46 5.20
C GLY A 128 -14.17 15.23 4.17
N ASN A 129 -13.97 15.56 2.89
CA ASN A 129 -14.98 15.31 1.86
C ASN A 129 -15.06 13.82 1.49
N SER A 130 -16.21 13.19 1.74
CA SER A 130 -16.44 11.77 1.45
C SER A 130 -16.37 11.41 -0.03
N THR A 131 -16.49 12.39 -0.94
CA THR A 131 -16.36 12.15 -2.39
C THR A 131 -14.91 11.95 -2.83
N ASN A 132 -13.91 12.30 -2.00
CA ASN A 132 -12.50 12.03 -2.29
C ASN A 132 -12.23 10.54 -2.46
N ARG A 133 -12.92 9.69 -1.67
CA ARG A 133 -12.80 8.21 -1.68
C ARG A 133 -11.35 7.74 -1.55
N ILE A 134 -10.58 8.40 -0.69
CA ILE A 134 -9.19 8.06 -0.39
C ILE A 134 -9.15 7.25 0.91
N LEU A 135 -8.39 6.16 0.89
CA LEU A 135 -7.92 5.49 2.09
C LEU A 135 -6.43 5.83 2.23
N ALA A 136 -6.02 6.30 3.40
CA ALA A 136 -4.63 6.60 3.70
C ALA A 136 -4.21 6.04 5.06
N VAL A 137 -2.95 5.60 5.14
CA VAL A 137 -2.24 5.30 6.39
C VAL A 137 -1.11 6.32 6.47
N GLU A 138 -1.14 7.14 7.51
CA GLU A 138 -0.18 8.22 7.72
C GLU A 138 0.85 7.88 8.79
N PHE A 139 2.06 8.39 8.56
CA PHE A 139 3.13 8.46 9.54
C PHE A 139 3.37 9.95 9.79
N ASP A 140 2.46 10.56 10.54
CA ASP A 140 2.53 11.97 10.92
C ASP A 140 3.60 12.19 12.00
N THR A 141 4.44 13.19 11.80
CA THR A 141 5.54 13.53 12.70
C THR A 141 5.38 14.91 13.34
N VAL A 142 4.30 15.63 13.05
CA VAL A 142 4.03 16.99 13.54
C VAL A 142 2.59 17.12 13.99
N LYS A 143 2.40 17.26 15.31
CA LYS A 143 1.09 17.51 15.90
C LYS A 143 0.44 18.78 15.33
N SER A 144 -0.71 18.60 14.70
CA SER A 144 -1.59 19.62 14.15
C SER A 144 -2.89 19.67 14.96
N ASN A 145 -3.01 20.64 15.86
CA ASN A 145 -4.16 20.74 16.76
C ASN A 145 -5.49 20.91 16.00
N GLU A 146 -5.46 21.52 14.81
CA GLU A 146 -6.64 21.66 13.94
C GLU A 146 -7.20 20.31 13.46
N PHE A 147 -6.40 19.24 13.48
CA PHE A 147 -6.79 17.88 13.10
C PHE A 147 -6.96 16.94 14.28
N LEU A 148 -6.85 17.47 15.50
CA LEU A 148 -7.04 16.73 16.75
C LEU A 148 -6.03 15.57 16.91
N ASP A 149 -4.81 15.78 16.42
CA ASP A 149 -3.72 14.81 16.54
C ASP A 149 -3.47 14.45 18.01
N ILE A 150 -3.19 13.17 18.24
CA ILE A 150 -2.89 12.62 19.56
C ILE A 150 -1.47 13.01 20.01
N ASP A 151 -1.32 13.20 21.33
CA ASP A 151 -0.04 13.46 22.00
C ASP A 151 0.84 12.22 22.17
#